data_AF-A0A7W6L402-F1
#
_entry.id   AF-A0A7W6L402-F1
#
_cell.length_a   1.000
_cell.length_b   1.000
_cell.length_c   1.000
_cell.angle_alpha   90.00
_cell.angle_beta   90.00
_cell.angle_gamma   90.00
#
_symmetry.space_group_name_H-M   'P 1'
#
loop_
_entity.id
_entity.type
_entity.pdbx_description
1 polymer ?
#
loop_
_entity_poly.entity_id
_entity_poly.type
_entity_poly.pdbx_seq_one_letter_code
_entity_poly.pdbx_strand_id
1 'polypeptide(L)'
;MRDSIEIVLDGPVFFAQQDEEQFFSWLAALPAYAGVRGRGCQLHLELTWPVDPATVESLLVICHRWEIDKAPLAPLKSEAVSWHVLWAPAAPKQHGAS
;
A
#
# COMPACT_ATOMS: atom_id res chain seq x y z
N MET A 1 12.44 -1.16 21.90
CA MET A 1 11.60 -0.30 21.04
C MET A 1 11.14 -1.16 19.88
N ARG A 2 9.99 -0.88 19.26
CA ARG A 2 9.67 -1.55 17.99
C ARG A 2 10.39 -0.76 16.90
N ASP A 3 11.35 -1.40 16.23
CA ASP A 3 12.13 -0.78 15.16
C ASP A 3 11.38 -0.82 13.80
N SER A 4 10.30 -1.61 13.73
CA SER A 4 9.44 -1.74 12.55
C SER A 4 7.96 -1.90 12.90
N ILE A 5 7.12 -1.64 11.91
CA ILE A 5 5.68 -1.90 11.89
C ILE A 5 5.33 -2.78 10.69
N GLU A 6 4.39 -3.71 10.87
CA GLU A 6 3.87 -4.55 9.79
C GLU A 6 2.49 -4.03 9.36
N ILE A 7 2.30 -3.91 8.04
CA ILE A 7 1.02 -3.64 7.39
C ILE A 7 0.68 -4.85 6.53
N VAL A 8 -0.53 -5.39 6.71
CA VAL A 8 -1.03 -6.50 5.89
C VAL A 8 -1.99 -5.93 4.85
N LEU A 9 -1.64 -6.13 3.58
CA LEU A 9 -2.45 -5.75 2.42
C LEU A 9 -2.98 -7.00 1.73
N ASP A 10 -4.18 -6.92 1.16
CA ASP A 10 -4.59 -7.91 0.17
C ASP A 10 -3.75 -7.68 -1.11
N GLY A 11 -3.02 -8.71 -1.51
CA GLY A 11 -2.13 -8.66 -2.65
C GLY A 11 -2.91 -8.47 -3.95
N PRO A 12 -2.42 -7.63 -4.89
CA PRO A 12 -3.07 -7.45 -6.17
C PRO A 12 -2.91 -8.70 -7.04
N VAL A 13 -3.78 -8.83 -8.04
CA VAL A 13 -3.63 -9.83 -9.11
C VAL A 13 -2.85 -9.20 -10.25
N PHE A 14 -1.79 -9.87 -10.70
CA PHE A 14 -0.99 -9.43 -11.84
C PHE A 14 -1.38 -10.20 -13.10
N PHE A 15 -1.52 -9.48 -14.22
CA PHE A 15 -1.81 -10.08 -15.54
C PHE A 15 -0.54 -10.25 -16.39
N ALA A 16 0.55 -9.60 -16.00
CA ALA A 16 1.86 -9.71 -16.63
C ALA A 16 2.98 -9.64 -15.58
N GLN A 17 4.07 -10.37 -15.82
CA GLN A 17 5.26 -10.36 -14.96
C GLN A 17 5.85 -8.95 -14.81
N GLN A 18 5.78 -8.13 -15.87
CA GLN A 18 6.25 -6.74 -15.83
C GLN A 18 5.47 -5.88 -14.84
N ASP A 19 4.16 -6.12 -14.68
CA ASP A 19 3.34 -5.39 -13.72
C ASP A 19 3.70 -5.78 -12.28
N GLU A 20 3.98 -7.06 -12.06
CA GLU A 20 4.45 -7.59 -10.77
C GLU A 20 5.80 -6.99 -10.39
N GLU A 21 6.77 -7.04 -11.31
CA GLU A 21 8.10 -6.45 -11.11
C GLU A 21 8.01 -4.95 -10.82
N GLN A 22 7.15 -4.24 -11.55
CA GLN A 22 6.95 -2.81 -11.36
C GLN A 22 6.34 -2.48 -9.99
N PHE A 23 5.36 -3.28 -9.54
CA PHE A 23 4.74 -3.12 -8.23
C PHE A 23 5.76 -3.30 -7.10
N PHE A 24 6.53 -4.38 -7.13
CA PHE A 24 7.52 -4.64 -6.08
C PHE A 24 8.70 -3.66 -6.14
N SER A 25 9.07 -3.18 -7.33
CA SER A 25 10.05 -2.09 -7.49
C SER A 25 9.59 -0.81 -6.79
N TRP A 26 8.30 -0.45 -6.88
CA TRP A 26 7.77 0.72 -6.19
C TRP A 26 7.74 0.55 -4.67
N LEU A 27 7.41 -0.65 -4.17
CA LEU A 27 7.49 -0.94 -2.74
C LEU A 27 8.92 -0.87 -2.21
N ALA A 28 9.88 -1.45 -2.93
CA ALA A 28 11.28 -1.45 -2.53
C ALA A 28 11.93 -0.05 -2.58
N ALA A 29 11.33 0.90 -3.31
CA ALA A 29 11.79 2.27 -3.39
C ALA A 29 11.26 3.17 -2.24
N LEU A 30 10.38 2.67 -1.37
CA LEU A 30 9.85 3.46 -0.26
C LEU A 30 10.97 3.77 0.75
N PRO A 31 11.08 5.02 1.24
CA PRO A 31 12.13 5.38 2.21
C PRO A 31 12.13 4.53 3.49
N ALA A 32 10.95 4.16 3.99
CA ALA A 32 10.81 3.31 5.18
C ALA A 32 10.73 1.81 4.86
N TYR A 33 10.98 1.36 3.62
CA TYR A 33 10.91 -0.07 3.28
C TYR A 33 11.93 -0.90 4.07
N ALA A 34 11.44 -1.92 4.78
CA ALA A 34 12.29 -2.93 5.42
C ALA A 34 12.17 -4.30 4.74
N GLY A 35 10.98 -4.67 4.25
CA GLY A 35 10.79 -5.93 3.55
C GLY A 35 9.34 -6.18 3.15
N VAL A 36 9.13 -7.17 2.29
CA VAL A 36 7.79 -7.67 1.96
C VAL A 36 7.80 -9.19 1.90
N ARG A 37 6.73 -9.82 2.37
CA ARG A 37 6.52 -11.27 2.28
C ARG A 37 5.11 -11.58 1.78
N GLY A 38 5.02 -12.47 0.79
CA GLY A 38 3.74 -13.02 0.36
C GLY A 38 3.31 -14.17 1.29
N ARG A 39 2.05 -14.17 1.72
CA ARG A 39 1.43 -15.29 2.43
C ARG A 39 0.04 -15.54 1.84
N GLY A 40 -0.07 -16.54 0.98
CA GLY A 40 -1.29 -16.77 0.21
C GLY A 40 -1.61 -15.55 -0.65
N CYS A 41 -2.81 -14.99 -0.50
CA CYS A 41 -3.23 -13.76 -1.18
C CYS A 41 -2.82 -12.47 -0.45
N GLN A 42 -2.09 -12.54 0.67
CA GLN A 42 -1.74 -11.38 1.47
C GLN A 42 -0.28 -10.96 1.27
N LEU A 43 -0.04 -9.66 1.31
CA LEU A 43 1.28 -9.04 1.35
C LEU A 43 1.52 -8.48 2.75
N HIS A 44 2.52 -9.02 3.42
CA HIS A 44 3.04 -8.54 4.69
C HIS A 44 4.16 -7.55 4.40
N LEU A 45 3.86 -6.26 4.47
CA LEU A 45 4.81 -5.17 4.26
C LEU A 45 5.39 -4.73 5.61
N GLU A 46 6.70 -4.82 5.74
CA GLU A 46 7.44 -4.34 6.90
C GLU A 46 8.04 -2.96 6.60
N LEU A 47 7.77 -2.00 7.48
CA LEU A 47 8.28 -0.63 7.41
C LEU A 47 9.07 -0.29 8.66
N THR A 48 10.16 0.46 8.51
CA THR A 48 10.90 1.03 9.64
C THR A 48 10.06 2.08 10.36
N TRP A 49 10.18 2.17 11.69
CA TRP A 49 9.46 3.17 12.50
C TRP A 49 10.41 4.28 12.99
N PRO A 50 10.02 5.57 12.91
CA PRO A 50 8.75 6.10 12.42
C PRO A 50 8.63 6.08 10.90
N VAL A 51 7.42 5.84 10.39
CA VAL A 51 7.12 5.89 8.96
C VAL A 51 7.04 7.35 8.51
N ASP A 52 7.82 7.73 7.49
CA ASP A 52 7.84 9.08 6.97
C ASP A 52 6.61 9.40 6.09
N PRO A 53 6.19 10.68 6.00
CA PRO A 53 5.06 11.08 5.16
C PRO A 53 5.17 10.65 3.70
N ALA A 54 6.36 10.69 3.10
CA ALA A 54 6.56 10.35 1.69
C ALA A 54 6.34 8.86 1.41
N THR A 55 6.69 7.98 2.36
CA THR A 55 6.31 6.56 2.33
C THR A 55 4.79 6.40 2.34
N VAL A 56 4.08 7.11 3.22
CA VAL A 56 2.62 6.98 3.32
C VAL A 56 1.92 7.47 2.05
N GLU A 57 2.34 8.61 1.50
CA GLU A 57 1.84 9.14 0.22
C GLU A 57 2.07 8.14 -0.92
N SER A 58 3.29 7.59 -1.02
CA SER A 58 3.62 6.60 -2.04
C SER A 58 2.80 5.32 -1.89
N LEU A 59 2.56 4.85 -0.65
CA LEU A 59 1.70 3.70 -0.39
C LEU A 59 0.25 3.96 -0.81
N LEU A 60 -0.28 5.17 -0.59
CA LEU A 60 -1.61 5.53 -1.06
C LEU A 60 -1.71 5.47 -2.59
N VAL A 61 -0.67 5.97 -3.28
CA VAL A 61 -0.58 5.93 -4.75
C VAL A 61 -0.48 4.49 -5.26
N ILE A 62 0.38 3.67 -4.66
CA ILE A 62 0.52 2.24 -4.99
C ILE A 62 -0.82 1.53 -4.79
N CYS A 63 -1.43 1.67 -3.62
CA CYS A 63 -2.70 1.01 -3.34
C CYS A 63 -3.82 1.52 -4.26
N HIS A 64 -3.78 2.78 -4.71
CA HIS A 64 -4.76 3.27 -5.68
C HIS A 64 -4.54 2.67 -7.06
N ARG A 65 -3.30 2.67 -7.55
CA ARG A 65 -2.94 2.19 -8.88
C ARG A 65 -3.25 0.71 -9.10
N TRP A 66 -3.04 -0.12 -8.08
CA TRP A 66 -3.36 -1.56 -8.13
C TRP A 66 -4.69 -1.92 -7.45
N GLU A 67 -5.52 -0.92 -7.15
CA GLU A 67 -6.86 -1.11 -6.59
C GLU A 67 -6.89 -1.91 -5.26
N ILE A 68 -5.81 -1.83 -4.49
CA ILE A 68 -5.66 -2.44 -3.17
C ILE A 68 -6.42 -1.62 -2.13
N ASP A 69 -7.07 -2.30 -1.18
CA ASP A 69 -7.74 -1.66 -0.05
C ASP A 69 -6.74 -0.87 0.80
N LYS A 70 -7.12 0.36 1.15
CA LYS A 70 -6.29 1.30 1.93
C LYS A 70 -6.65 1.28 3.40
N ALA A 71 -7.72 0.59 3.81
CA ALA A 71 -8.09 0.47 5.22
C ALA A 71 -6.92 0.03 6.13
N PRO A 72 -6.04 -0.91 5.71
CA PRO A 72 -4.87 -1.29 6.53
C PRO A 72 -3.84 -0.17 6.74
N LEU A 73 -3.86 0.89 5.92
CA LEU A 73 -2.97 2.06 6.07
C LEU A 73 -3.47 3.06 7.12
N ALA A 74 -4.68 2.90 7.65
CA ALA A 74 -5.27 3.83 8.63
C ALA A 74 -4.36 4.14 9.85
N PRO A 75 -3.60 3.19 10.43
CA PRO A 75 -2.68 3.47 11.54
C PRO A 75 -1.54 4.43 11.18
N LEU A 76 -1.22 4.60 9.89
CA LEU A 76 -0.18 5.50 9.39
C LEU A 76 -0.69 6.93 9.15
N LYS A 77 -2.01 7.17 9.30
CA LYS A 77 -2.60 8.47 9.06
C LYS A 77 -2.20 9.45 10.16
N SER A 78 -1.50 10.52 9.78
CA SER A 78 -1.10 11.63 10.63
C SER A 78 -1.56 12.96 10.03
N GLU A 79 -1.43 14.07 10.78
CA GLU A 79 -1.75 15.42 10.27
C GLU A 79 -0.96 15.79 9.00
N ALA A 80 0.28 15.31 8.88
CA ALA A 80 1.15 15.60 7.73
C ALA A 80 0.61 15.06 6.41
N VAL A 81 -0.21 13.99 6.46
CA VAL A 81 -0.73 13.29 5.28
C VAL A 81 -2.25 13.26 5.22
N SER A 82 -2.96 13.81 6.21
CA SER A 82 -4.42 13.70 6.30
C SER A 82 -5.16 14.41 5.17
N TRP A 83 -4.51 15.37 4.51
CA TRP A 83 -5.03 16.12 3.37
C TRP A 83 -5.03 15.30 2.06
N HIS A 84 -4.33 14.16 2.01
CA HIS A 84 -4.13 13.42 0.78
C HIS A 84 -5.45 12.81 0.27
N VAL A 85 -5.85 13.17 -0.95
CA VAL A 85 -7.16 12.80 -1.53
C VAL A 85 -7.42 11.29 -1.59
N LEU A 86 -6.35 10.49 -1.73
CA LEU A 86 -6.42 9.03 -1.82
C LEU A 86 -6.76 8.33 -0.49
N TRP A 87 -6.92 9.05 0.62
CA TRP A 87 -7.53 8.48 1.82
C TRP A 87 -9.01 8.20 1.65
N ALA A 88 -9.69 8.89 0.73
CA ALA A 88 -11.07 8.59 0.41
C ALA A 88 -11.16 7.17 -0.19
N PRO A 89 -12.22 6.41 0.12
CA PRO A 89 -12.44 5.12 -0.51
C PRO A 89 -12.50 5.31 -2.03
N ALA A 90 -11.90 4.39 -2.78
CA ALA A 90 -12.10 4.36 -4.22
C ALA A 90 -13.61 4.24 -4.47
N ALA A 91 -14.17 5.09 -5.33
CA ALA A 91 -15.60 5.08 -5.63
C ALA A 91 -16.04 3.65 -5.97
N PRO A 92 -17.18 3.17 -5.45
CA PRO A 92 -17.63 1.81 -5.69
C PRO A 92 -17.72 1.59 -7.20
N LYS A 93 -17.04 0.54 -7.70
CA LYS A 93 -17.23 0.07 -9.07
C LYS A 93 -18.70 -0.30 -9.21
N GLN A 94 -19.43 0.46 -10.02
CA GLN A 94 -20.73 0.01 -10.49
C GLN A 94 -20.46 -1.27 -11.30
N HIS A 95 -20.79 -2.42 -10.72
CA HIS A 95 -20.94 -3.64 -11.49
C HIS A 95 -22.13 -3.40 -12.42
N GLY A 96 -21.85 -2.91 -13.62
CA GLY A 96 -22.79 -2.94 -14.73
C GLY A 96 -23.07 -4.39 -15.07
N ALA A 97 -24.10 -4.95 -14.45
CA ALA A 97 -24.79 -6.11 -14.96
C ALA A 97 -25.57 -5.67 -16.20
N SER A 98 -25.20 -6.20 -17.37
CA SER A 98 -26.10 -6.75 -18.40
C SER A 98 -25.32 -7.10 -19.66
#